data_AF-A0A2V9NME7-F1
#
_entry.id   AF-A0A2V9NME7-F1
#
_cell.length_a   1.000
_cell.length_b   1.000
_cell.length_c   1.000
_cell.angle_alpha   90.00
_cell.angle_beta   90.00
_cell.angle_gamma   90.00
#
_symmetry.space_group_name_H-M   'P 1'
#
loop_
_entity.id
_entity.type
_entity.pdbx_description
1 polymer ?
#
loop_
_entity_poly.entity_id
_entity_poly.type
_entity_poly.pdbx_seq_one_letter_code
_entity_poly.pdbx_strand_id
1 'polypeptide(L)'
;MFAIIGIVVVFGAVVGGYLMEHGNLKVLLPPAELLIIGGAGAGTVLIANPLHILKQIAAGIGVVFKGSKFTKQRYMESLKIAYELLNKARRQGLMSLES
;
A
#
# COMPACT_ATOMS: atom_id res chain seq x y z
N MET A 1 3.86 -3.06 -8.04
CA MET A 1 2.92 -2.05 -8.55
C MET A 1 1.92 -2.74 -9.47
N PHE A 2 0.97 -3.47 -8.86
CA PHE A 2 -0.13 -4.16 -9.55
C PHE A 2 -1.49 -3.95 -8.85
N ALA A 3 -1.53 -3.14 -7.78
CA ALA A 3 -2.73 -2.98 -6.95
C ALA A 3 -3.92 -2.45 -7.75
N ILE A 4 -3.70 -1.44 -8.61
CA ILE A 4 -4.75 -0.89 -9.48
C ILE A 4 -5.26 -1.96 -10.46
N ILE A 5 -4.37 -2.75 -11.06
CA ILE A 5 -4.76 -3.84 -11.98
C ILE A 5 -5.57 -4.90 -11.22
N GLY A 6 -5.11 -5.31 -10.03
CA GLY A 6 -5.82 -6.27 -9.20
C GLY A 6 -7.21 -5.77 -8.80
N ILE A 7 -7.34 -4.49 -8.42
CA ILE A 7 -8.62 -3.84 -8.12
C ILE A 7 -9.56 -3.93 -9.33
N VAL A 8 -9.08 -3.57 -10.53
CA VAL A 8 -9.88 -3.64 -11.77
C VAL A 8 -10.32 -5.07 -12.07
N VAL A 9 -9.44 -6.06 -11.89
CA VAL A 9 -9.77 -7.48 -12.10
C VAL A 9 -10.85 -7.95 -11.13
N VAL A 10 -10.77 -7.59 -9.85
CA VAL A 10 -11.78 -7.95 -8.84
C VAL A 10 -13.14 -7.36 -9.19
N PHE A 11 -13.20 -6.04 -9.46
CA PHE A 11 -14.45 -5.41 -9.85
C PHE A 11 -15.00 -5.98 -11.17
N GLY A 12 -14.13 -6.23 -12.15
CA GLY A 12 -14.51 -6.85 -13.42
C GLY A 12 -15.07 -8.26 -13.26
N ALA A 13 -14.49 -9.10 -12.39
CA ALA A 13 -14.98 -10.44 -12.12
C ALA A 13 -16.33 -10.43 -11.41
N VAL A 14 -16.51 -9.57 -10.39
CA VAL A 14 -17.77 -9.46 -9.63
C VAL A 14 -18.89 -8.94 -10.53
N VAL A 15 -18.66 -7.84 -11.25
CA VAL A 15 -19.67 -7.24 -12.14
C VAL A 15 -19.93 -8.15 -13.35
N GLY A 16 -18.87 -8.71 -13.94
CA GLY A 16 -18.98 -9.62 -15.09
C GLY A 16 -19.77 -10.88 -14.76
N GLY A 17 -19.47 -11.54 -13.63
CA GLY A 17 -20.21 -12.72 -13.18
C GLY A 17 -21.70 -12.41 -12.93
N TYR A 18 -22.02 -11.27 -12.34
CA TYR A 18 -23.40 -10.89 -12.05
C TYR A 18 -24.19 -10.51 -13.30
N LEU A 19 -23.54 -9.89 -14.29
CA LEU A 19 -24.14 -9.58 -15.59
C LEU A 19 -24.38 -10.83 -16.44
N MET A 20 -23.52 -11.84 -16.33
CA MET A 20 -23.71 -13.13 -17.00
C MET A 20 -24.97 -13.86 -16.52
N GLU A 21 -25.34 -13.72 -15.25
CA GLU A 21 -26.60 -14.25 -14.71
C GLU A 21 -27.82 -13.33 -14.96
N HIS A 22 -27.68 -12.27 -15.76
CA HIS A 22 -28.72 -11.27 -16.00
C HIS A 22 -29.25 -10.61 -14.70
N GLY A 23 -28.43 -10.60 -13.65
CA GLY A 23 -28.75 -10.02 -12.36
C GLY A 23 -28.82 -8.49 -12.42
N ASN A 24 -29.77 -7.90 -11.68
CA ASN A 24 -29.85 -6.45 -11.57
C ASN A 24 -28.73 -5.95 -10.64
N LEU A 25 -27.77 -5.21 -11.19
CA LEU A 25 -26.64 -4.62 -10.45
C LEU A 25 -27.07 -3.75 -9.26
N LYS A 26 -28.30 -3.25 -9.23
CA LYS A 26 -28.84 -2.49 -8.10
C LYS A 26 -29.00 -3.34 -6.83
N VAL A 27 -29.08 -4.66 -6.94
CA VAL A 27 -29.15 -5.58 -5.80
C VAL A 27 -27.78 -5.69 -5.10
N LEU A 28 -26.68 -5.45 -5.82
CA LEU A 28 -25.32 -5.54 -5.26
C LEU A 28 -24.95 -4.35 -4.36
N LEU A 29 -25.62 -3.21 -4.52
CA LEU A 29 -25.33 -1.98 -3.76
C LEU A 29 -26.56 -1.47 -2.98
N PRO A 30 -27.13 -2.26 -2.05
CA PRO A 30 -28.09 -1.73 -1.10
C PRO A 30 -27.38 -0.76 -0.14
N PRO A 31 -27.92 0.44 0.12
CA PRO A 31 -27.33 1.38 1.08
C PRO A 31 -27.22 0.79 2.49
N ALA A 32 -28.14 -0.11 2.86
CA ALA A 32 -28.15 -0.79 4.16
C ALA A 32 -26.97 -1.75 4.32
N GLU A 33 -26.73 -2.66 3.36
CA GLU A 33 -25.56 -3.55 3.36
C GLU A 33 -24.23 -2.79 3.42
N LEU A 34 -24.12 -1.68 2.70
CA LEU A 34 -22.90 -0.85 2.74
C LEU A 34 -22.64 -0.27 4.15
N LEU A 35 -23.68 0.16 4.83
CA LEU A 35 -23.56 0.69 6.19
C LEU A 35 -23.25 -0.43 7.19
N ILE A 36 -23.87 -1.60 7.04
CA ILE A 36 -23.62 -2.75 7.91
C ILE A 36 -22.19 -3.24 7.74
N ILE A 37 -21.76 -3.58 6.52
CA ILE A 37 -20.44 -4.16 6.25
C ILE A 37 -19.35 -3.09 6.41
N GLY A 38 -19.54 -1.92 5.81
CA GLY A 38 -18.59 -0.81 5.87
C GLY A 38 -18.49 -0.21 7.27
N GLY A 39 -19.62 -0.01 7.94
CA GLY A 39 -19.67 0.51 9.31
C GLY A 39 -19.11 -0.48 10.33
N ALA A 40 -19.44 -1.78 10.23
CA ALA A 40 -18.85 -2.80 11.09
C ALA A 40 -17.34 -2.91 10.87
N GLY A 41 -16.88 -2.95 9.61
CA GLY A 41 -15.46 -2.99 9.29
C GLY A 41 -14.69 -1.78 9.83
N ALA A 42 -15.19 -0.56 9.59
CA ALA A 42 -14.60 0.66 10.12
C ALA A 42 -14.59 0.67 11.66
N GLY A 43 -15.71 0.28 12.29
CA GLY A 43 -15.84 0.16 13.74
C GLY A 43 -14.84 -0.83 14.35
N THR A 44 -14.68 -2.01 13.74
CA THR A 44 -13.70 -3.00 14.17
C THR A 44 -12.27 -2.46 14.07
N VAL A 45 -11.93 -1.75 13.00
CA VAL A 45 -10.60 -1.13 12.85
C VAL A 45 -10.36 -0.08 13.92
N LEU A 46 -11.38 0.72 14.27
CA LEU A 46 -11.31 1.71 15.35
C LEU A 46 -11.12 1.07 16.74
N ILE A 47 -11.80 -0.05 17.02
CA ILE A 47 -11.70 -0.75 18.31
C ILE A 47 -10.37 -1.49 18.43
N ALA A 48 -9.90 -2.11 17.35
CA ALA A 48 -8.72 -2.98 17.37
C ALA A 48 -7.38 -2.22 17.41
N ASN A 49 -7.36 -0.91 17.12
CA ASN A 49 -6.12 -0.17 16.90
C ASN A 49 -6.04 1.13 17.71
N PRO A 50 -4.87 1.46 18.30
CA PRO A 50 -4.66 2.76 18.91
C PRO A 50 -4.60 3.90 17.88
N LEU A 51 -4.86 5.13 18.32
CA LEU A 51 -4.96 6.32 17.47
C LEU A 51 -3.75 6.57 16.55
N HIS A 52 -2.53 6.19 16.98
CA HIS A 52 -1.35 6.36 16.13
C HIS A 52 -1.36 5.39 14.92
N ILE A 53 -1.84 4.16 15.10
CA ILE A 53 -1.93 3.16 14.04
C ILE A 53 -3.02 3.55 13.06
N LEU A 54 -4.16 4.05 13.55
CA LEU A 54 -5.24 4.56 12.69
C LEU A 54 -4.75 5.66 11.74
N LYS A 55 -3.93 6.60 12.24
CA LYS A 55 -3.30 7.63 11.39
C LYS A 55 -2.34 7.04 10.35
N GLN A 56 -1.57 6.02 10.73
CA GLN A 56 -0.67 5.32 9.79
C GLN A 56 -1.43 4.53 8.73
N ILE A 57 -2.54 3.87 9.08
CA ILE A 57 -3.42 3.19 8.14
C ILE A 57 -3.98 4.20 7.13
N ALA A 58 -4.52 5.33 7.61
CA ALA A 58 -5.05 6.38 6.74
C ALA A 58 -3.97 6.95 5.78
N ALA A 59 -2.76 7.20 6.29
CA ALA A 59 -1.63 7.62 5.46
C ALA A 59 -1.18 6.53 4.46
N GLY A 60 -1.26 5.26 4.88
CA GLY A 60 -0.88 4.09 4.09
C GLY A 60 -1.80 3.85 2.89
N ILE A 61 -3.10 4.14 3.01
CA ILE A 61 -4.06 4.04 1.89
C ILE A 61 -3.57 4.87 0.69
N GLY A 62 -3.11 6.11 0.92
CA GLY A 62 -2.57 6.96 -0.14
C GLY A 62 -1.26 6.42 -0.76
N VAL A 63 -0.44 5.72 0.02
CA VAL A 63 0.80 5.11 -0.47
C VAL A 63 0.53 3.93 -1.41
N VAL A 64 -0.53 3.15 -1.17
CA VAL A 64 -0.91 2.03 -2.04
C VAL A 64 -1.17 2.50 -3.48
N PHE A 65 -1.81 3.66 -3.65
CA PHE A 65 -2.06 4.24 -4.97
C PHE A 65 -0.83 4.95 -5.56
N LYS A 66 0.01 5.56 -4.73
CA LYS A 66 1.21 6.29 -5.17
C LYS A 66 2.38 5.37 -5.57
N GLY A 67 2.33 4.10 -5.17
CA GLY A 67 3.41 3.14 -5.42
C GLY A 67 4.57 3.26 -4.44
N SER A 68 5.47 2.28 -4.45
CA SER A 68 6.63 2.25 -3.55
C SER A 68 7.56 3.42 -3.86
N LYS A 69 7.93 4.20 -2.83
CA LYS A 69 9.00 5.20 -2.92
C LYS A 69 10.38 4.57 -3.13
N PHE A 70 10.50 3.26 -2.88
CA PHE A 70 11.74 2.51 -3.03
C PHE A 70 11.81 1.93 -4.44
N THR A 71 12.36 2.74 -5.35
CA THR A 71 12.66 2.31 -6.71
C THR A 71 13.97 1.53 -6.74
N LYS A 72 14.15 0.68 -7.76
CA LYS A 72 15.42 0.00 -8.03
C LYS A 72 16.60 0.98 -8.02
N GLN A 73 16.40 2.16 -8.62
CA GLN A 73 17.42 3.21 -8.65
C GLN A 73 17.79 3.71 -7.26
N ARG A 74 16.82 3.91 -6.36
CA ARG A 74 17.09 4.29 -4.97
C ARG A 74 17.89 3.22 -4.23
N TYR A 75 17.57 1.94 -4.44
CA TYR A 75 18.35 0.83 -3.87
C TYR A 75 19.79 0.81 -4.41
N MET A 76 19.97 1.00 -5.72
CA MET A 76 21.29 1.06 -6.34
C MET A 76 22.12 2.24 -5.84
N GLU A 77 21.51 3.41 -5.66
CA GLU A 77 22.16 4.57 -5.05
C GLU A 77 22.58 4.29 -3.60
N SER A 78 21.71 3.69 -2.79
CA SER A 78 22.05 3.32 -1.41
C SER A 78 23.21 2.33 -1.34
N LEU A 79 23.22 1.31 -2.21
CA LEU A 79 24.32 0.36 -2.33
C LEU A 79 25.63 1.04 -2.77
N LYS A 80 25.54 1.99 -3.70
CA LYS A 80 26.69 2.75 -4.18
C LYS A 80 27.30 3.62 -3.07
N ILE A 81 26.47 4.33 -2.31
CA ILE A 81 26.91 5.14 -1.16
C ILE A 81 27.56 4.25 -0.09
N ALA A 82 26.96 3.09 0.22
CA ALA A 82 27.54 2.13 1.16
C ALA A 82 28.91 1.62 0.68
N TYR A 83 29.04 1.30 -0.61
CA TYR A 83 30.32 0.91 -1.20
C TYR A 83 31.36 2.03 -1.11
N GLU A 84 31.01 3.26 -1.47
CA GLU A 84 31.91 4.42 -1.41
C GLU A 84 32.38 4.69 0.02
N LEU A 85 31.49 4.60 1.01
CA LEU A 85 31.84 4.73 2.43
C LEU A 85 32.83 3.64 2.86
N LEU A 86 32.53 2.37 2.57
CA LEU A 86 33.39 1.24 2.94
C LEU A 86 34.75 1.32 2.25
N ASN A 87 34.80 1.79 1.00
CA ASN A 87 36.05 1.93 0.26
C ASN A 87 36.88 3.12 0.76
N LYS A 88 36.23 4.24 1.16
CA LYS A 88 36.87 5.38 1.83
C LYS A 88 37.47 4.94 3.16
N ALA A 89 36.70 4.23 3.99
CA ALA A 89 37.16 3.67 5.27
C ALA A 89 38.36 2.73 5.09
N ARG A 90 38.34 1.87 4.05
CA ARG A 90 39.42 0.93 3.76
C ARG A 90 40.71 1.62 3.31
N ARG A 91 40.62 2.70 2.53
CA ARG A 91 41.78 3.40 1.96
C ARG A 91 42.37 4.47 2.88
N GLN A 92 41.53 5.18 3.61
CA GLN A 92 41.90 6.37 4.40
C GLN A 92 41.75 6.14 5.91
N GLY A 93 41.31 4.96 6.35
CA GLY A 93 41.07 4.62 7.74
C GLY A 93 39.70 5.11 8.24
N LEU A 94 39.26 4.53 9.35
CA LEU A 94 37.93 4.77 9.94
C LEU A 94 37.69 6.25 10.32
N MET A 95 38.75 7.00 10.69
CA MET A 95 38.64 8.43 11.01
C MET A 95 38.26 9.32 9.81
N SER A 96 38.46 8.85 8.57
CA SER A 96 38.04 9.61 7.38
C SER A 96 36.52 9.58 7.13
N LEU A 97 35.78 8.77 7.89
CA LEU A 97 34.32 8.69 7.77
C LEU A 97 33.61 9.82 8.53
N GLU A 98 34.27 10.45 9.51
CA GLU A 98 33.71 11.53 10.33
C GLU A 98 33.91 12.92 9.73
N SER A 99 34.59 13.00 8.58
CA SER A 99 34.81 14.22 7.78
C SER A 99 34.18 14.13 6.39
#